data_AF-A0A8D9AAB9-F1
#
_entry.id   AF-A0A8D9AAB9-F1
#
_cell.length_a   1.000
_cell.length_b   1.000
_cell.length_c   1.000
_cell.angle_alpha   90.00
_cell.angle_beta   90.00
_cell.angle_gamma   90.00
#
_symmetry.space_group_name_H-M   'P 1'
#
loop_
_entity.id
_entity.type
_entity.pdbx_description
1 polymer ?
#
loop_
_entity_poly.entity_id
_entity_poly.type
_entity_poly.pdbx_seq_one_letter_code
_entity_poly.pdbx_strand_id
1 'polypeptide(L)'
;RKASYAKSVSHPFLGDYVRLRQNVQWKKMSLESNDQYVVFADMINKITRSSGKFVPILFVLSTSSMLILDHRTLQIKYRVPAAEIFRLSLSPYLDDIAVFHIRAPSPSSCSDASS
;
A
#
# COMPACT_ATOMS: atom_id res chain seq x y z
N ARG A 1 22.10 -4.02 -3.18
CA ARG A 1 21.64 -5.24 -3.91
C ARG A 1 21.03 -6.18 -2.88
N LYS A 2 19.91 -6.84 -3.21
CA LYS A 2 19.13 -7.70 -2.30
C LYS A 2 19.50 -9.17 -2.51
N ALA A 3 19.78 -9.92 -1.45
CA ALA A 3 20.16 -11.33 -1.55
C ALA A 3 19.07 -12.23 -2.15
N SER A 4 17.79 -11.86 -2.02
CA SER A 4 16.66 -12.65 -2.54
C SER A 4 16.43 -12.51 -4.06
N TYR A 5 17.11 -11.58 -4.74
CA TYR A 5 16.85 -11.26 -6.15
C TYR A 5 16.97 -12.47 -7.08
N ALA A 6 17.98 -13.32 -6.91
CA ALA A 6 18.17 -14.51 -7.76
C ALA A 6 16.95 -15.45 -7.73
N LYS A 7 16.25 -15.54 -6.59
CA LYS A 7 15.05 -16.37 -6.44
C LYS A 7 13.81 -15.74 -7.09
N SER A 8 13.75 -14.41 -7.20
CA SER A 8 12.58 -13.73 -7.77
C SER A 8 12.58 -13.75 -9.31
N VAL A 9 13.72 -13.94 -9.98
CA VAL A 9 13.82 -13.86 -11.45
C VAL A 9 12.92 -14.88 -12.15
N SER A 10 12.81 -16.10 -11.62
CA SER A 10 11.96 -17.14 -12.19
C SER A 10 10.48 -17.03 -11.80
N HIS A 11 10.12 -16.09 -10.92
CA HIS A 11 8.76 -15.92 -10.46
C HIS A 11 8.07 -14.77 -11.21
N PRO A 12 7.03 -15.04 -12.01
CA PRO A 12 6.38 -14.00 -12.80
C PRO A 12 5.65 -12.99 -11.91
N PHE A 13 5.68 -11.73 -12.31
CA PHE A 13 4.92 -10.67 -11.66
C PHE A 13 3.46 -10.70 -12.13
N LEU A 14 2.51 -10.88 -11.19
CA LEU A 14 1.06 -10.91 -11.49
C LEU A 14 0.39 -9.54 -11.31
N GLY A 15 0.98 -8.67 -10.48
CA GLY A 15 0.36 -7.43 -10.01
C GLY A 15 -0.75 -7.70 -8.99
N ASP A 16 -1.86 -8.31 -9.39
CA ASP A 16 -3.00 -8.59 -8.51
C ASP A 16 -3.02 -10.05 -8.06
N TYR A 17 -2.43 -10.31 -6.90
CA TYR A 17 -2.27 -11.65 -6.33
C TYR A 17 -3.53 -12.15 -5.60
N VAL A 18 -4.43 -11.23 -5.24
CA VAL A 18 -5.67 -11.53 -4.49
C VAL A 18 -6.93 -11.45 -5.36
N ARG A 19 -6.79 -11.22 -6.67
CA ARG A 19 -7.89 -11.00 -7.63
C ARG A 19 -8.82 -9.88 -7.19
N LEU A 20 -8.26 -8.83 -6.58
CA LEU A 20 -9.00 -7.68 -6.06
C LEU A 20 -9.89 -7.04 -7.14
N ARG A 21 -9.41 -6.97 -8.39
CA ARG A 21 -10.17 -6.38 -9.50
C ARG A 21 -11.47 -7.13 -9.81
N GLN A 22 -11.61 -8.39 -9.41
CA GLN A 22 -12.83 -9.19 -9.60
C GLN A 22 -13.86 -8.95 -8.48
N ASN A 23 -13.44 -8.39 -7.34
CA ASN A 23 -14.30 -8.16 -6.19
C ASN A 23 -15.32 -7.03 -6.46
N VAL A 24 -16.60 -7.31 -6.24
CA VAL A 24 -17.71 -6.38 -6.53
C VAL A 24 -17.67 -5.13 -5.66
N GLN A 25 -17.33 -5.27 -4.38
CA GLN A 25 -17.23 -4.13 -3.45
C GLN A 25 -16.06 -3.22 -3.84
N TRP A 26 -14.90 -3.81 -4.20
CA TRP A 26 -13.75 -3.05 -4.71
C TRP A 26 -14.08 -2.26 -5.98
N LYS A 27 -14.77 -2.88 -6.95
CA LYS A 27 -15.14 -2.19 -8.20
C LYS A 27 -15.94 -0.92 -7.94
N LYS A 28 -16.89 -0.94 -7.01
CA LYS A 28 -17.69 0.24 -6.65
C LYS A 28 -16.82 1.31 -5.98
N MET A 29 -16.09 0.94 -4.94
CA MET A 29 -15.25 1.87 -4.17
C MET A 29 -14.13 2.51 -5.01
N SER A 30 -13.47 1.73 -5.88
CA SER A 30 -12.34 2.22 -6.67
C SER A 30 -12.73 3.22 -7.76
N LEU A 31 -14.00 3.21 -8.19
CA LEU A 31 -14.55 4.24 -9.09
C LEU A 31 -14.63 5.60 -8.38
N GLU A 32 -15.10 5.60 -7.13
CA GLU A 32 -15.24 6.81 -6.31
C GLU A 32 -13.87 7.39 -5.90
N SER A 33 -12.89 6.52 -5.60
CA SER A 33 -11.57 6.94 -5.12
C SER A 33 -10.51 7.15 -6.22
N ASN A 34 -10.87 6.92 -7.49
CA ASN A 34 -9.97 6.93 -8.64
C ASN A 34 -8.76 5.97 -8.50
N ASP A 35 -9.01 4.77 -7.97
CA ASP A 35 -7.99 3.73 -7.71
C ASP A 35 -8.20 2.46 -8.55
N GLN A 36 -8.93 2.56 -9.66
CA GLN A 36 -9.32 1.44 -10.53
C GLN A 36 -8.12 0.70 -11.13
N TYR A 37 -7.06 1.44 -11.45
CA TYR A 37 -5.82 0.92 -12.03
C TYR A 37 -4.88 0.39 -10.94
N VAL A 38 -5.22 -0.78 -10.41
CA VAL A 38 -4.35 -1.53 -9.48
C VAL A 38 -3.07 -1.96 -10.21
N VAL A 39 -1.90 -1.63 -9.66
CA VAL A 39 -0.59 -2.09 -10.10
C VAL A 39 -0.16 -3.32 -9.29
N PHE A 40 -0.39 -3.27 -7.97
CA PHE A 40 -0.10 -4.37 -7.07
C PHE A 40 -1.21 -4.54 -6.02
N ALA A 41 -1.60 -5.77 -5.72
CA ALA A 41 -2.48 -6.06 -4.58
C ALA A 41 -2.15 -7.42 -3.98
N ASP A 42 -1.90 -7.43 -2.66
CA ASP A 42 -1.61 -8.66 -1.93
C ASP A 42 -1.95 -8.55 -0.43
N MET A 43 -2.05 -9.69 0.23
CA MET A 43 -2.14 -9.83 1.68
C MET A 43 -0.74 -9.78 2.28
N ILE A 44 -0.46 -8.74 3.07
CA ILE A 44 0.87 -8.56 3.71
C ILE A 44 0.74 -8.32 5.20
N ASN A 45 1.87 -8.40 5.91
CA ASN A 45 1.94 -8.06 7.33
C ASN A 45 2.50 -6.65 7.52
N LYS A 46 1.68 -5.76 8.09
CA LYS A 46 2.12 -4.43 8.50
C LYS A 46 2.69 -4.48 9.93
N ILE A 47 3.86 -3.88 10.11
CA ILE A 47 4.43 -3.66 11.44
C ILE A 47 3.78 -2.42 12.06
N THR A 48 3.20 -2.56 13.26
CA THR A 48 2.58 -1.45 14.00
C THR A 48 3.63 -0.55 14.64
N ARG A 49 3.42 0.77 14.58
CA ARG A 49 4.35 1.74 15.18
C ARG A 49 4.38 1.65 16.72
N SER A 50 3.23 1.38 17.33
CA SER A 50 3.08 1.37 18.79
C SER A 50 3.65 0.12 19.47
N SER A 51 3.63 -1.03 18.79
CA SER A 51 3.97 -2.31 19.42
C SER A 51 4.93 -3.20 18.62
N GLY A 52 5.28 -2.83 17.39
CA GLY A 52 6.12 -3.66 16.52
C GLY A 52 5.46 -4.97 16.08
N LYS A 53 4.16 -5.16 16.37
CA LYS A 53 3.43 -6.39 16.02
C LYS A 53 3.12 -6.42 14.53
N PHE A 54 3.16 -7.62 13.98
CA PHE A 54 2.70 -7.90 12.62
C PHE A 54 1.18 -8.02 12.60
N VAL A 55 0.54 -7.22 11.76
CA VAL A 55 -0.91 -7.24 11.55
C VAL A 55 -1.19 -7.51 10.07
N PRO A 56 -1.97 -8.56 9.74
CA PRO A 56 -2.33 -8.83 8.36
C PRO A 56 -3.24 -7.72 7.83
N ILE A 57 -2.91 -7.23 6.64
CA ILE A 57 -3.63 -6.18 5.92
C ILE A 57 -3.77 -6.56 4.45
N LEU A 58 -4.78 -6.01 3.79
CA LEU A 58 -4.81 -5.96 2.34
C LEU A 58 -4.04 -4.71 1.90
N PHE A 59 -2.93 -4.89 1.20
CA PHE A 59 -2.13 -3.82 0.65
C PHE A 59 -2.41 -3.68 -0.84
N VAL A 60 -2.72 -2.46 -1.28
CA VAL A 60 -3.05 -2.16 -2.67
C VAL A 60 -2.25 -0.96 -3.11
N LEU A 61 -1.58 -1.08 -4.24
CA LEU A 61 -0.93 0.02 -4.94
C LEU A 61 -1.66 0.24 -6.25
N SER A 62 -2.32 1.37 -6.38
CA SER A 62 -2.85 1.87 -7.65
C SER A 62 -1.86 2.83 -8.30
N THR A 63 -2.17 3.31 -9.50
CA THR A 63 -1.42 4.42 -10.12
C THR A 63 -1.55 5.74 -9.36
N SER A 64 -2.61 5.90 -8.56
CA SER A 64 -2.95 7.14 -7.86
C SER A 64 -2.48 7.14 -6.41
N SER A 65 -2.58 5.99 -5.74
CA SER A 65 -2.34 5.90 -4.30
C SER A 65 -1.92 4.51 -3.84
N MET A 66 -1.25 4.49 -2.68
CA MET A 66 -1.02 3.30 -1.87
C MET A 66 -2.08 3.25 -0.78
N LEU A 67 -2.79 2.13 -0.70
CA LEU A 67 -3.91 1.89 0.19
C LEU A 67 -3.59 0.74 1.14
N ILE A 68 -3.99 0.92 2.40
CA ILE A 68 -3.99 -0.12 3.41
C ILE A 68 -5.44 -0.35 3.80
N LEU A 69 -5.95 -1.53 3.49
CA LEU A 69 -7.34 -1.89 3.73
C LEU A 69 -7.45 -3.00 4.76
N ASP A 70 -8.61 -3.06 5.41
CA ASP A 70 -9.03 -4.26 6.08
C ASP A 70 -9.35 -5.35 5.06
N HIS A 71 -8.68 -6.49 5.16
CA HIS A 71 -8.85 -7.59 4.21
C HIS A 71 -10.21 -8.29 4.24
N ARG A 72 -11.04 -8.09 5.27
CA ARG A 72 -12.38 -8.69 5.37
C ARG A 72 -13.46 -7.70 4.96
N THR A 73 -13.35 -6.45 5.40
CA THR A 73 -14.39 -5.45 5.15
C THR A 73 -14.08 -4.53 3.98
N LEU A 74 -12.86 -4.58 3.44
CA LEU A 74 -12.33 -3.63 2.45
C LEU A 74 -12.39 -2.17 2.88
N GLN A 75 -12.52 -1.90 4.19
CA GLN A 75 -12.45 -0.54 4.69
C GLN A 75 -11.03 0.01 4.57
N ILE A 76 -10.91 1.20 4.00
CA ILE A 76 -9.63 1.91 3.87
C ILE A 76 -9.22 2.42 5.25
N LYS A 77 -8.11 1.90 5.78
CA LYS A 77 -7.50 2.38 7.03
C LYS A 77 -6.54 3.54 6.79
N TYR A 78 -5.80 3.46 5.69
CA TYR A 78 -4.88 4.52 5.26
C TYR A 78 -4.90 4.65 3.74
N ARG A 79 -4.86 5.88 3.27
CA ARG A 79 -4.64 6.23 1.86
C ARG A 79 -3.49 7.21 1.78
N VAL A 80 -2.48 6.85 1.00
CA VAL A 80 -1.27 7.65 0.79
C VAL A 80 -1.17 7.91 -0.70
N PRO A 81 -1.39 9.15 -1.17
CA PRO A 81 -1.14 9.52 -2.56
C PRO A 81 0.25 9.09 -3.02
N ALA A 82 0.36 8.55 -4.24
CA ALA A 82 1.63 8.02 -4.74
C ALA A 82 2.73 9.11 -4.78
N ALA A 83 2.35 10.36 -5.03
CA ALA A 83 3.24 11.52 -5.05
C ALA A 83 3.88 11.84 -3.68
N GLU A 84 3.31 11.36 -2.58
CA GLU A 84 3.85 11.59 -1.23
C GLU A 84 4.93 10.57 -0.85
N ILE A 85 5.04 9.45 -1.57
CA ILE A 85 6.05 8.42 -1.34
C ILE A 85 7.34 8.86 -2.04
N PHE A 86 8.37 9.20 -1.27
CA PHE A 86 9.61 9.76 -1.84
C PHE A 86 10.81 8.82 -1.78
N ARG A 87 10.73 7.74 -1.00
CA ARG A 87 11.82 6.76 -0.88
C ARG A 87 11.28 5.41 -0.41
N LEU A 88 11.94 4.35 -0.86
CA LEU A 88 11.82 3.01 -0.30
C LEU A 88 13.16 2.59 0.30
N SER A 89 13.12 1.96 1.46
CA SER A 89 14.30 1.34 2.08
C SER A 89 14.07 -0.14 2.29
N LEU A 90 15.09 -0.92 1.92
CA LEU A 90 15.13 -2.37 2.09
C LEU A 90 16.52 -2.73 2.62
N SER A 91 16.60 -3.83 3.36
CA SER A 91 17.90 -4.38 3.76
C SER A 91 18.55 -5.14 2.59
N PRO A 92 19.85 -5.45 2.65
CA PRO A 92 20.50 -6.31 1.65
C PRO A 92 20.26 -7.81 1.87
N TYR A 93 19.68 -8.22 3.00
CA TYR A 93 19.65 -9.62 3.46
C TYR A 93 18.51 -10.44 2.85
N LEU A 94 18.32 -11.68 3.32
CA LEU A 94 17.19 -12.54 2.96
C LEU A 94 15.99 -12.31 3.91
N ASP A 95 15.55 -11.06 4.01
CA ASP A 95 14.31 -10.69 4.71
C ASP A 95 13.19 -10.26 3.74
N ASP A 96 11.97 -10.19 4.24
CA ASP A 96 10.78 -9.77 3.47
C ASP A 96 10.22 -8.46 4.02
N ILE A 97 11.11 -7.50 4.28
CA ILE A 97 10.77 -6.20 4.87
C ILE A 97 11.04 -5.06 3.88
N ALA A 98 10.07 -4.17 3.74
CA ALA A 98 10.20 -2.92 3.02
C ALA A 98 9.66 -1.76 3.87
N VAL A 99 10.31 -0.60 3.76
CA VAL A 99 9.92 0.63 4.45
C VAL A 99 9.59 1.70 3.42
N PHE A 100 8.36 2.23 3.51
CA PHE A 100 7.89 3.33 2.69
C PHE A 100 8.11 4.64 3.45
N HIS A 101 8.84 5.57 2.84
CA HIS A 101 9.03 6.91 3.38
C HIS A 101 8.03 7.84 2.72
N ILE A 102 7.17 8.42 3.55
CA ILE A 102 6.04 9.26 3.13
C ILE A 102 6.31 10.69 3.61
N ARG A 103 6.05 11.68 2.76
CA ARG A 103 6.14 13.09 3.14
C ARG A 103 5.06 13.41 4.17
N ALA A 104 5.43 14.14 5.22
CA ALA A 104 4.43 14.68 6.13
C ALA A 104 3.59 15.74 5.39
N PRO A 105 2.27 15.81 5.65
CA PRO A 105 1.48 16.94 5.19
C PRO A 105 2.05 18.23 5.77
N SER A 106 2.20 19.26 4.94
CA SER A 106 2.62 20.58 5.39
C SER A 106 1.58 21.16 6.34
N PRO A 107 1.96 21.75 7.49
CA PRO A 107 1.01 22.29 8.46
C PRO A 107 0.18 23.49 7.95
N SER A 108 0.42 23.98 6.73
CA SER A 108 -0.22 25.15 6.14
C SER A 108 -1.58 24.89 5.45
N SER A 109 -2.19 23.72 5.61
CA SER A 109 -3.56 23.47 5.11
C SER A 109 -4.64 23.53 6.20
N CYS A 110 -4.30 24.05 7.39
CA CYS A 110 -5.26 24.40 8.44
C CYS A 110 -5.39 25.92 8.55
N SER A 111 -5.93 26.56 7.53
CA SER A 111 -6.53 27.88 7.64
C SER A 111 -7.80 27.89 6.81
N ASP A 112 -8.91 28.28 7.45
CA ASP A 112 -10.25 28.53 6.89
C ASP A 112 -11.32 27.49 7.25
N ALA A 113 -11.65 27.44 8.54
CA ALA A 113 -12.98 27.06 9.01
C ALA A 113 -13.28 27.79 10.34
N SER A 114 -13.24 29.12 10.35
CA SER A 114 -13.74 29.96 11.45
C SER A 114 -13.94 31.41 10.97
N SER A 115 -15.05 31.69 10.28
CA SER A 115 -15.77 32.98 10.29
C SER A 115 -17.14 32.78 9.68
#